data_AF-A0A7C0UYX9-F1
#
_entry.id   AF-A0A7C0UYX9-F1
#
_cell.length_a   1.000
_cell.length_b   1.000
_cell.length_c   1.000
_cell.angle_alpha   90.00
_cell.angle_beta   90.00
_cell.angle_gamma   90.00
#
_symmetry.space_group_name_H-M   'P 1'
#
loop_
_entity.id
_entity.type
_entity.pdbx_description
1 polymer ?
#
loop_
_entity_poly.entity_id
_entity_poly.type
_entity_poly.pdbx_seq_one_letter_code
_entity_poly.pdbx_strand_id
1 'polypeptide(L)' 'MFPAKGRRTFVTVKLVREADGRNVAYPATTGASGAITTLAKADGFIEIPENQQFIDAGEEATVHLFEV' A
#
# COMPACT_ATOMS: atom_id res chain seq x y z
N MET A 1 15.81 -8.67 5.31
CA MET A 1 14.96 -9.54 6.15
C MET A 1 13.70 -9.81 5.35
N PHE A 2 13.55 -10.99 4.76
CA PHE A 2 12.43 -11.32 3.88
C PHE A 2 11.21 -11.70 4.73
N PRO A 3 9.99 -11.27 4.39
CA PRO A 3 8.79 -11.79 5.03
C PRO A 3 8.74 -13.31 4.83
N ALA A 4 8.38 -14.04 5.88
CA ALA A 4 8.21 -15.50 5.79
C ALA A 4 7.18 -15.84 4.72
N LYS A 5 7.55 -16.73 3.80
CA LYS A 5 6.70 -17.28 2.73
C LYS A 5 5.39 -17.77 3.36
N GLY A 6 4.23 -17.26 2.88
CA GLY A 6 2.91 -17.60 3.45
C GLY A 6 2.18 -16.47 4.19
N ARG A 7 2.72 -15.25 4.24
CA ARG A 7 2.01 -14.09 4.84
C ARG A 7 1.43 -13.17 3.78
N ARG A 8 0.11 -13.09 3.77
CA ARG A 8 -0.64 -12.01 3.10
C ARG A 8 -0.31 -10.70 3.80
N THR A 9 0.22 -9.75 3.05
CA THR A 9 0.67 -8.46 3.58
C THR A 9 -0.25 -7.37 3.10
N PHE A 10 -0.73 -6.55 4.04
CA PHE A 10 -1.56 -5.39 3.74
C PHE A 10 -0.72 -4.14 3.91
N VAL A 11 -0.55 -3.39 2.84
CA VAL A 11 0.24 -2.16 2.82
C VAL A 11 -0.72 -1.00 2.63
N THR A 12 -0.78 -0.10 3.62
CA THR A 12 -1.59 1.12 3.48
C THR A 12 -0.95 2.07 2.48
N VAL A 13 -1.78 2.73 1.68
CA VAL A 13 -1.34 3.64 0.63
C VAL A 13 -2.12 4.95 0.66
N LYS A 14 -1.47 6.00 0.16
CA LYS A 14 -2.11 7.26 -0.22
C LYS A 14 -2.24 7.30 -1.73
N LEU A 15 -3.39 7.71 -2.21
CA LEU A 15 -3.61 7.91 -3.64
C LEU A 15 -3.41 9.37 -3.98
N VAL A 16 -2.46 9.62 -4.87
CA VAL A 16 -2.19 10.95 -5.40
C VAL A 16 -2.56 10.94 -6.87
N ARG A 17 -3.33 11.94 -7.29
CA ARG A 17 -3.62 12.15 -8.70
C ARG A 17 -2.51 13.00 -9.32
N GLU A 18 -1.76 12.42 -10.23
CA GLU A 18 -0.70 13.09 -10.96
C GLU A 18 -1.29 14.07 -12.01
N ALA A 19 -0.45 15.00 -12.48
CA ALA A 19 -0.86 16.03 -13.44
C ALA A 19 -1.33 15.47 -14.79
N ASP A 20 -0.91 14.25 -15.14
CA ASP A 20 -1.34 13.54 -16.35
C ASP A 20 -2.68 12.80 -16.18
N GLY A 21 -3.30 12.92 -15.01
CA GLY A 21 -4.59 12.33 -14.69
C GLY A 21 -4.53 10.89 -14.16
N ARG A 22 -3.34 10.29 -14.02
CA ARG A 22 -3.18 8.96 -13.43
C ARG A 22 -3.26 9.02 -11.90
N ASN A 23 -3.79 7.97 -11.30
CA ASN A 23 -3.75 7.77 -9.86
C ASN A 23 -2.51 6.94 -9.52
N VAL A 24 -1.62 7.50 -8.71
CA VAL A 24 -0.41 6.83 -8.23
C VAL A 24 -0.57 6.54 -6.75
N ALA A 25 -0.41 5.26 -6.39
CA ALA A 25 -0.48 4.80 -5.02
C ALA A 25 0.92 4.88 -4.39
N TYR A 26 1.06 5.71 -3.35
CA TYR A 26 2.29 5.83 -2.58
C TYR A 26 2.14 5.09 -1.26
N PRO A 27 3.08 4.20 -0.88
CA PRO A 27 3.04 3.50 0.39
C PRO A 27 3.09 4.50 1.55
N ALA A 28 2.15 4.39 2.48
CA ALA A 28 2.05 5.27 3.63
C ALA A 28 3.10 4.92 4.72
N THR A 29 3.88 3.87 4.51
CA THR A 29 4.88 3.35 5.46
C THR A 29 6.21 4.09 5.38
N THR A 30 6.35 5.12 6.22
CA THR A 30 7.67 5.60 6.64
C THR A 30 7.86 5.27 8.12
N GLY A 31 8.50 4.13 8.41
CA GLY A 31 9.21 3.86 9.67
C GLY A 31 8.48 4.07 11.00
N ALA A 32 8.26 2.95 11.72
CA ALA A 32 8.21 2.87 13.18
C ALA A 32 6.95 3.37 13.93
N SER A 33 6.42 2.46 14.75
CA SER A 33 5.67 2.64 16.01
C SER A 33 4.35 3.44 16.04
N GLY A 34 3.92 4.09 14.96
CA GLY A 34 2.69 4.91 14.89
C GLY A 34 1.61 4.40 13.93
N ALA A 35 1.49 3.08 13.73
CA ALA A 35 0.69 2.49 12.64
C ALA A 35 -0.79 2.92 12.58
N ILE A 36 -1.39 3.33 13.70
CA ILE A 36 -2.79 3.76 13.76
C ILE A 36 -2.99 5.12 13.06
N THR A 37 -2.07 6.07 13.25
CA THR A 37 -2.21 7.40 12.62
C THR A 37 -1.91 7.34 11.12
N THR A 38 -1.03 6.43 10.70
CA THR A 38 -0.79 6.13 9.29
C THR A 38 -2.03 5.54 8.64
N LEU A 39 -2.70 4.59 9.30
CA LEU A 39 -3.96 4.01 8.81
C LEU A 39 -5.06 5.07 8.71
N ALA A 40 -5.24 5.91 9.73
CA ALA A 40 -6.24 6.97 9.74
C ALA A 40 -6.04 8.05 8.66
N LYS A 41 -4.83 8.17 8.11
CA LYS A 41 -4.48 9.11 7.04
C LYS A 41 -4.34 8.44 5.67
N ALA A 42 -4.47 7.13 5.59
CA ALA A 42 -4.38 6.40 4.34
C ALA A 42 -5.73 6.47 3.61
N ASP A 43 -5.67 6.52 2.29
CA ASP A 43 -6.88 6.52 1.44
C ASP A 43 -7.35 5.09 1.18
N GLY A 44 -6.43 4.13 1.28
CA GLY A 44 -6.70 2.72 1.08
C GLY A 44 -5.53 1.83 1.45
N PHE A 45 -5.60 0.58 1.00
CA PHE A 45 -4.55 -0.41 1.15
C PHE A 45 -4.41 -1.27 -0.11
N ILE A 46 -3.20 -1.78 -0.31
CA ILE A 46 -2.88 -2.81 -1.30
C ILE A 46 -2.76 -4.14 -0.57
N GLU A 47 -3.32 -5.16 -1.20
CA GLU A 47 -3.19 -6.53 -0.77
C GLU A 47 -2.09 -7.23 -1.56
N ILE A 48 -1.06 -7.67 -0.85
CA ILE A 48 0.04 -8.44 -1.43
C ILE A 48 -0.19 -9.91 -1.07
N PRO A 49 -0.51 -10.76 -2.05
CA PRO A 49 -0.77 -12.18 -1.81
C PRO A 49 0.52 -12.90 -1.39
N GLU A 50 0.39 -14.03 -0.71
CA GLU A 50 1.52 -14.75 -0.12
C GLU A 50 2.57 -15.29 -1.13
N ASN A 51 2.17 -15.41 -2.40
CA ASN A 51 3.02 -15.80 -3.51
C ASN A 51 3.81 -14.61 -4.08
N GLN A 52 3.45 -13.38 -3.73
CA GLN A 52 4.09 -12.15 -4.18
C GLN A 52 4.79 -11.48 -3.00
N GLN A 53 6.12 -11.36 -3.10
CA GLN A 53 6.93 -10.76 -2.01
C GLN A 53 7.26 -9.30 -2.27
N PHE A 54 7.17 -8.86 -3.52
CA PHE A 54 7.56 -7.54 -3.97
C PHE A 54 6.57 -7.08 -5.04
N ILE A 55 6.30 -5.77 -5.03
CA ILE A 55 5.64 -5.05 -6.11
C ILE A 55 6.67 -4.05 -6.59
N ASP A 56 6.99 -4.08 -7.88
CA ASP A 56 7.95 -3.16 -8.45
C ASP A 56 7.34 -1.76 -8.63
N ALA A 57 8.16 -0.73 -8.56
CA ALA A 57 7.70 0.64 -8.77
C ALA A 57 7.16 0.78 -10.21
N GLY A 58 5.90 1.21 -10.34
CA GLY A 58 5.21 1.33 -11.62
C GLY A 58 4.42 0.09 -12.04
N GLU A 59 4.43 -0.98 -11.24
CA GLU A 59 3.53 -2.11 -11.43
C GLU A 59 2.09 -1.70 -11.10
N GLU A 60 1.13 -2.15 -11.91
CA GLU A 60 -0.28 -1.93 -11.63
C GLU A 60 -0.72 -2.80 -10.45
N ALA A 61 -1.27 -2.17 -9.42
CA ALA A 61 -1.76 -2.85 -8.23
C ALA A 61 -3.19 -2.44 -7.91
N THR A 62 -3.99 -3.40 -7.44
CA THR A 62 -5.36 -3.13 -6.99
C THR A 62 -5.31 -2.45 -5.62
N VAL A 63 -5.83 -1.23 -5.55
CA VAL A 63 -5.98 -0.48 -4.30
C VAL A 63 -7.42 -0.62 -3.81
N HIS A 64 -7.57 -1.10 -2.58
CA HIS A 64 -8.84 -1.11 -1.87
C HIS A 64 -8.96 0.18 -1.07
N LEU A 65 -9.88 1.06 -1.49
CA LEU A 65 -10.16 2.30 -0.77
C LEU A 65 -10.84 1.99 0.57
N PHE A 66 -10.53 2.78 1.59
CA PHE A 66 -11.34 2.75 2.81
C PHE A 66 -12.67 3.44 2.52
N GLU A 67 -13.78 2.73 2.73
CA GLU A 67 -15.11 3.35 2.76
C GLU A 67 -15.26 4.08 4.10
N VAL A 68 -15.66 5.35 4.03
CA VAL A 68 -15.91 6.23 5.20
C VAL A 68 -17.40 6.41 5.38
#